data_AF-A0A4R4ZKL5-F1
#
_entry.id   AF-A0A4R4ZKL5-F1
#
_cell.length_a   1.000
_cell.length_b   1.000
_cell.length_c   1.000
_cell.angle_alpha   90.00
_cell.angle_beta   90.00
_cell.angle_gamma   90.00
#
_symmetry.space_group_name_H-M   'P 1'
#
loop_
_entity.id
_entity.type
_entity.pdbx_description
1 polymer ?
#
loop_
_entity_poly.entity_id
_entity_poly.type
_entity_poly.pdbx_seq_one_letter_code
_entity_poly.pdbx_strand_id
1 'polypeptide(L)'
;MANPHEEAAMRRAVALSALGLGSTSPNPPVGCVVLDVDGNVVGEGYHRRKGEAHAEVNALAAAGEQARGGTAVVTLEPCNHQGRTPPCRQALIDAGIARVAISLIDPTSREEGGAARLRAAGVDVELDVLSDEARLVIGPWLEALASGVPHVHWAYVVDSEARAVGETIAEVATLRAEFDAVLTSAGRLEEGVPGAHSPNEFRDAVQPAGYNSATSTTNVRRVRRSTGAASRSGAKA
;
A
#
# COMPACT_ATOMS: atom_id res chain seq x y z
N MET A 1 -2.26 -23.73 -7.33
CA MET A 1 -1.91 -23.40 -5.94
C MET A 1 -0.47 -22.98 -5.90
N ALA A 2 -0.18 -21.90 -5.16
CA ALA A 2 1.17 -21.43 -4.96
C ALA A 2 2.03 -22.44 -4.20
N ASN A 3 3.31 -22.54 -4.56
CA ASN A 3 4.26 -23.40 -3.84
C ASN A 3 4.98 -22.61 -2.70
N PRO A 4 5.73 -23.27 -1.80
CA PRO A 4 6.39 -22.59 -0.69
C PRO A 4 7.40 -21.50 -1.10
N HIS A 5 8.08 -21.64 -2.24
CA HIS A 5 8.98 -20.61 -2.76
C HIS A 5 8.19 -19.38 -3.21
N GLU A 6 7.06 -19.58 -3.89
CA GLU A 6 6.15 -18.51 -4.32
C GLU A 6 5.52 -17.79 -3.13
N GLU A 7 5.13 -18.51 -2.07
CA GLU A 7 4.63 -17.89 -0.84
C GLU A 7 5.72 -17.06 -0.13
N ALA A 8 6.94 -17.58 0.00
CA ALA A 8 8.05 -16.84 0.59
C ALA A 8 8.39 -15.59 -0.23
N ALA A 9 8.43 -15.73 -1.56
CA ALA A 9 8.61 -14.61 -2.49
C ALA A 9 7.46 -13.61 -2.41
N MET A 10 6.22 -14.05 -2.20
CA MET A 10 5.08 -13.15 -2.05
C MET A 10 5.20 -12.31 -0.78
N ARG A 11 5.58 -12.90 0.37
CA ARG A 11 5.85 -12.13 1.59
C ARG A 11 6.96 -11.12 1.38
N ARG A 12 8.00 -11.49 0.62
CA ARG A 12 9.08 -10.57 0.23
C ARG A 12 8.55 -9.45 -0.68
N ALA A 13 7.71 -9.76 -1.65
CA ALA A 13 7.08 -8.77 -2.53
C ALA A 13 6.18 -7.80 -1.73
N VAL A 14 5.43 -8.29 -0.73
CA VAL A 14 4.66 -7.45 0.20
C VAL A 14 5.59 -6.51 0.97
N ALA A 15 6.68 -7.01 1.54
CA ALA A 15 7.66 -6.16 2.24
C ALA A 15 8.31 -5.12 1.31
N LEU A 16 8.60 -5.47 0.05
CA LEU A 16 9.11 -4.54 -0.96
C LEU A 16 8.07 -3.47 -1.33
N SER A 17 6.78 -3.84 -1.42
CA SER A 17 5.71 -2.89 -1.74
C SER A 17 5.59 -1.77 -0.70
N ALA A 18 5.83 -2.08 0.59
CA ALA A 18 5.81 -1.11 1.67
C ALA A 18 6.86 0.00 1.53
N LEU A 19 7.95 -0.24 0.79
CA LEU A 19 8.98 0.77 0.51
C LEU A 19 8.49 1.90 -0.42
N GLY A 20 7.34 1.72 -1.08
CA GLY A 20 6.70 2.75 -1.92
C GLY A 20 5.60 3.55 -1.21
N LEU A 21 5.34 3.29 0.08
CA LEU A 21 4.39 4.09 0.87
C LEU A 21 4.90 5.53 0.98
N GLY A 22 3.98 6.49 0.86
CA GLY A 22 4.27 7.94 0.93
C GLY A 22 4.95 8.55 -0.30
N SER A 23 5.15 7.79 -1.39
CA SER A 23 5.80 8.29 -2.61
C SER A 23 5.16 7.84 -3.93
N THR A 24 4.30 6.81 -3.90
CA THR A 24 3.71 6.22 -5.11
C THR A 24 2.40 6.86 -5.53
N SER A 25 1.66 7.48 -4.61
CA SER A 25 0.36 8.09 -4.89
C SER A 25 0.40 9.05 -6.09
N PRO A 26 -0.65 9.05 -6.93
CA PRO A 26 -1.88 8.26 -6.87
C PRO A 26 -1.75 6.77 -7.30
N ASN A 27 -0.58 6.32 -7.71
CA ASN A 27 -0.37 4.91 -8.06
C ASN A 27 -0.33 4.03 -6.80
N PRO A 28 -0.68 2.74 -6.89
CA PRO A 28 -0.57 1.82 -5.76
C PRO A 28 0.89 1.53 -5.40
N PRO A 29 1.20 1.28 -4.12
CA PRO A 29 2.43 0.60 -3.72
C PRO A 29 2.39 -0.84 -4.22
N VAL A 30 3.36 -1.22 -5.05
CA VAL A 30 3.47 -2.58 -5.62
C VAL A 30 4.90 -3.07 -5.45
N GLY A 31 5.04 -4.33 -5.06
CA GLY A 31 6.29 -5.09 -5.04
C GLY A 31 6.20 -6.32 -5.94
N CYS A 32 7.35 -6.73 -6.47
CA CYS A 32 7.52 -7.88 -7.35
C CYS A 32 8.86 -8.59 -7.06
N VAL A 33 8.84 -9.91 -7.08
CA VAL A 33 10.01 -10.79 -6.97
C VAL A 33 10.01 -11.71 -8.17
N VAL A 34 11.18 -11.93 -8.79
CA VAL A 34 11.36 -12.89 -9.88
C VAL A 34 12.14 -14.08 -9.34
N LEU A 35 11.57 -15.27 -9.53
CA LEU A 35 12.19 -16.56 -9.25
C LEU A 35 12.69 -17.18 -10.56
N ASP A 36 13.87 -17.81 -10.54
CA ASP A 36 14.32 -18.65 -11.64
C ASP A 36 13.56 -20.00 -11.69
N VAL A 37 13.93 -20.85 -12.64
CA VAL A 37 13.32 -22.18 -12.83
C VAL A 37 13.52 -23.12 -11.65
N ASP A 38 14.52 -22.89 -10.82
CA ASP A 38 14.85 -23.69 -9.64
C ASP A 38 14.20 -23.11 -8.36
N GLY A 39 13.48 -21.98 -8.48
CA GLY A 39 12.79 -21.31 -7.38
C GLY A 39 13.69 -20.38 -6.55
N ASN A 40 14.86 -19.99 -7.06
CA ASN A 40 15.74 -19.02 -6.42
C ASN A 40 15.34 -17.59 -6.79
N VAL A 41 15.44 -16.66 -5.83
CA VAL A 41 15.24 -15.23 -6.09
C VAL A 41 16.39 -14.70 -6.94
N VAL A 42 16.06 -14.20 -8.13
CA VAL A 42 17.03 -13.62 -9.08
C VAL A 42 16.78 -12.14 -9.35
N GLY A 43 15.62 -11.61 -9.00
CA GLY A 43 15.33 -10.18 -9.13
C GLY A 43 14.28 -9.70 -8.15
N GLU A 44 14.42 -8.45 -7.70
CA GLU A 44 13.49 -7.79 -6.79
C GLU A 44 13.21 -6.38 -7.27
N GLY A 45 11.97 -5.92 -7.10
CA GLY A 45 11.56 -4.59 -7.51
C GLY A 45 10.33 -4.11 -6.77
N TYR A 46 10.21 -2.80 -6.63
CA TYR A 46 8.99 -2.13 -6.18
C TYR A 46 8.76 -0.85 -6.98
N HIS A 47 7.52 -0.37 -7.02
CA HIS A 47 7.23 0.93 -7.62
C HIS A 47 7.66 2.03 -6.65
N ARG A 48 8.58 2.89 -7.08
CA ARG A 48 9.16 3.94 -6.21
C ARG A 48 8.31 5.20 -6.17
N ARG A 49 7.89 5.67 -7.34
CA ARG A 49 7.10 6.89 -7.52
C ARG A 49 6.43 6.92 -8.88
N LYS A 50 5.33 7.67 -8.98
CA LYS A 50 4.59 7.85 -10.23
C LYS A 50 5.49 8.32 -11.38
N GLY A 51 5.36 7.67 -12.54
CA GLY A 51 6.13 8.00 -13.74
C GLY A 51 7.49 7.31 -13.83
N GLU A 52 7.93 6.62 -12.77
CA GLU A 52 9.03 5.66 -12.85
C GLU A 52 8.56 4.25 -13.22
N ALA A 53 9.52 3.36 -13.46
CA ALA A 53 9.28 1.95 -13.69
C ALA A 53 8.45 1.31 -12.56
N HIS A 54 7.53 0.44 -12.94
CA HIS A 54 6.74 -0.36 -12.02
C HIS A 54 7.58 -1.50 -11.42
N ALA A 55 7.02 -2.16 -10.40
CA ALA A 55 7.70 -3.19 -9.65
C ALA A 55 8.23 -4.33 -10.53
N GLU A 56 7.42 -4.78 -11.49
CA GLU A 56 7.72 -5.88 -12.41
C GLU A 56 8.90 -5.52 -13.32
N VAL A 57 8.93 -4.29 -13.83
CA VAL A 57 10.02 -3.81 -14.69
C VAL A 57 11.32 -3.73 -13.89
N ASN A 58 11.26 -3.22 -12.66
CA ASN A 58 12.43 -3.16 -11.78
C ASN A 58 12.95 -4.56 -11.42
N ALA A 59 12.06 -5.51 -11.12
CA ALA A 59 12.43 -6.88 -10.79
C ALA A 59 13.02 -7.64 -12.00
N LEU A 60 12.44 -7.47 -13.19
CA LEU A 60 12.98 -8.03 -14.43
C LEU A 60 14.34 -7.45 -14.78
N ALA A 61 14.53 -6.13 -14.60
CA ALA A 61 15.82 -5.49 -14.83
C ALA A 61 16.91 -6.04 -13.88
N ALA A 62 16.54 -6.34 -12.63
CA ALA A 62 17.45 -6.97 -11.67
C ALA A 62 17.75 -8.45 -12.02
N ALA A 63 16.75 -9.20 -12.50
CA ALA A 63 16.90 -10.61 -12.87
C ALA A 63 17.72 -10.83 -14.15
N GLY A 64 17.54 -9.96 -15.16
CA GLY A 64 18.11 -10.15 -16.49
C GLY A 64 17.65 -11.47 -17.12
N GLU A 65 18.57 -12.15 -17.81
CA GLU A 65 18.28 -13.42 -18.50
C GLU A 65 17.83 -14.56 -17.58
N GLN A 66 18.13 -14.47 -16.27
CA GLN A 66 17.72 -15.48 -15.28
C GLN A 66 16.20 -15.51 -15.05
N ALA A 67 15.47 -14.47 -15.49
CA ALA A 67 14.01 -14.44 -15.45
C ALA A 67 13.37 -15.48 -16.39
N ARG A 68 14.07 -15.88 -17.46
CA ARG A 68 13.49 -16.68 -18.54
C ARG A 68 13.08 -18.06 -18.05
N GLY A 69 11.83 -18.44 -18.31
CA GLY A 69 11.23 -19.68 -17.85
C GLY A 69 10.84 -19.68 -16.37
N GLY A 70 11.17 -18.63 -15.63
CA GLY A 70 10.91 -18.50 -14.20
C GLY A 70 9.50 -18.02 -13.86
N THR A 71 9.33 -17.62 -12.60
CA THR A 71 8.06 -17.15 -12.03
C THR A 71 8.17 -15.70 -11.57
N ALA A 72 7.26 -14.83 -11.99
CA ALA A 72 7.09 -13.52 -11.37
C ALA A 72 6.04 -13.58 -10.26
N VAL A 73 6.37 -13.09 -9.07
CA VAL A 73 5.50 -13.04 -7.90
C VAL A 73 5.22 -11.58 -7.58
N VAL A 74 3.97 -11.16 -7.73
CA VAL A 74 3.58 -9.74 -7.72
C VAL A 74 2.37 -9.48 -6.82
N THR A 75 2.44 -8.38 -6.07
CA THR A 75 1.42 -8.00 -5.06
C THR A 75 0.11 -7.49 -5.66
N LEU A 76 0.11 -7.00 -6.90
CA LEU A 76 -1.07 -6.51 -7.61
C LEU A 76 -1.02 -6.96 -9.07
N GLU A 77 -2.18 -7.16 -9.70
CA GLU A 77 -2.27 -7.56 -11.10
C GLU A 77 -1.43 -6.64 -12.02
N PRO A 78 -0.55 -7.21 -12.87
CA PRO A 78 0.26 -6.41 -13.77
C PRO A 78 -0.58 -5.55 -14.71
N CYS A 79 -0.17 -4.29 -14.90
CA CYS A 79 -0.97 -3.34 -15.67
C CYS A 79 -1.17 -3.80 -17.12
N ASN A 80 -2.39 -3.56 -17.64
CA ASN A 80 -2.79 -3.94 -19.01
C ASN A 80 -2.76 -2.76 -20.00
N HIS A 81 -2.74 -1.52 -19.52
CA HIS A 81 -2.91 -0.35 -20.38
C HIS A 81 -1.56 0.11 -20.98
N GLN A 82 -1.60 0.50 -22.25
CA GLN A 82 -0.47 1.13 -22.92
C GLN A 82 -0.35 2.59 -22.47
N GLY A 83 0.71 2.91 -21.71
CA GLY A 83 1.09 4.27 -21.35
C GLY A 83 2.22 4.78 -22.25
N ARG A 84 3.07 5.65 -21.68
CA ARG A 84 4.36 6.02 -22.31
C ARG A 84 5.35 4.85 -22.36
N THR A 85 5.24 3.92 -21.41
CA THR A 85 5.96 2.66 -21.36
C THR A 85 5.04 1.50 -21.78
N PRO A 86 5.59 0.40 -22.34
CA PRO A 86 4.83 -0.83 -22.55
C PRO A 86 4.18 -1.34 -21.24
N PRO A 87 3.02 -1.99 -21.30
CA PRO A 87 2.35 -2.53 -20.12
C PRO A 87 3.20 -3.63 -19.46
N CYS A 88 3.16 -3.72 -18.13
CA CYS A 88 3.96 -4.67 -17.36
C CYS A 88 3.72 -6.12 -17.75
N ARG A 89 2.47 -6.48 -18.12
CA ARG A 89 2.19 -7.82 -18.67
C ARG A 89 3.03 -8.14 -19.91
N GLN A 90 3.29 -7.16 -20.77
CA GLN A 90 4.05 -7.38 -22.00
C GLN A 90 5.52 -7.55 -21.67
N ALA A 91 6.06 -6.78 -20.72
CA ALA A 91 7.42 -6.96 -20.23
C ALA A 91 7.65 -8.37 -19.65
N LEU A 92 6.69 -8.92 -18.91
CA LEU A 92 6.76 -10.29 -18.40
C LEU A 92 6.75 -11.33 -19.53
N ILE A 93 5.89 -11.16 -20.53
CA ILE A 93 5.82 -12.03 -21.71
C ILE A 93 7.14 -11.97 -22.50
N ASP A 94 7.64 -10.77 -22.76
CA ASP A 94 8.86 -10.55 -23.55
C ASP A 94 10.11 -11.11 -22.82
N ALA A 95 10.13 -11.05 -21.50
CA ALA A 95 11.17 -11.68 -20.67
C ALA A 95 11.08 -13.22 -20.64
N GLY A 96 10.03 -13.81 -21.21
CA GLY A 96 9.82 -15.25 -21.25
C GLY A 96 9.47 -15.85 -19.88
N ILE A 97 8.83 -15.09 -19.00
CA ILE A 97 8.27 -15.60 -17.74
C ILE A 97 7.25 -16.69 -18.05
N ALA A 98 7.40 -17.87 -17.44
CA ALA A 98 6.50 -18.98 -17.66
C ALA A 98 5.27 -18.94 -16.75
N ARG A 99 5.41 -18.32 -15.56
CA ARG A 99 4.36 -18.29 -14.53
C ARG A 99 4.30 -16.96 -13.80
N VAL A 100 3.10 -16.54 -13.42
CA VAL A 100 2.87 -15.34 -12.59
C VAL A 100 1.97 -15.69 -11.42
N ALA A 101 2.45 -15.43 -10.20
CA ALA A 101 1.68 -15.54 -8.97
C ALA A 101 1.26 -14.14 -8.51
N ILE A 102 -0.05 -13.88 -8.45
CA ILE A 102 -0.63 -12.56 -8.17
C ILE A 102 -1.36 -12.61 -6.83
N SER A 103 -1.12 -11.60 -5.98
CA SER A 103 -1.82 -11.50 -4.69
C SER A 103 -3.23 -10.94 -4.83
N LEU A 104 -3.37 -9.82 -5.55
CA LEU A 104 -4.61 -9.08 -5.68
C LEU A 104 -4.90 -8.75 -7.15
N ILE A 105 -6.17 -8.86 -7.55
CA ILE A 105 -6.62 -8.28 -8.81
C ILE A 105 -6.66 -6.76 -8.69
N ASP A 106 -6.19 -6.05 -9.73
CA ASP A 106 -6.22 -4.59 -9.77
C ASP A 106 -7.68 -4.14 -10.04
N PRO A 107 -8.34 -3.43 -9.10
CA PRO A 107 -9.70 -2.93 -9.32
C PRO A 107 -9.77 -1.84 -10.40
N THR A 108 -8.64 -1.26 -10.79
CA THR A 108 -8.53 -0.25 -11.87
C THR A 108 -8.16 -0.87 -13.22
N SER A 109 -7.99 -2.18 -13.27
CA SER A 109 -7.69 -2.92 -14.50
C SER A 109 -8.74 -2.65 -15.56
N ARG A 110 -8.30 -2.47 -16.80
CA ARG A 110 -9.15 -2.14 -17.95
C ARG A 110 -9.29 -3.34 -18.88
N GLU A 111 -10.38 -3.37 -19.62
CA GLU A 111 -10.72 -4.47 -20.53
C GLU A 111 -10.81 -5.81 -19.76
N GLU A 112 -10.18 -6.87 -20.28
CA GLU A 112 -10.15 -8.19 -19.66
C GLU A 112 -9.13 -8.31 -18.50
N GLY A 113 -8.30 -7.28 -18.30
CA GLY A 113 -7.24 -7.25 -17.28
C GLY A 113 -5.91 -7.91 -17.68
N GLY A 114 -4.88 -7.67 -16.89
CA GLY A 114 -3.53 -8.19 -17.11
C GLY A 114 -3.43 -9.71 -16.96
N ALA A 115 -4.12 -10.29 -15.98
CA ALA A 115 -4.13 -11.72 -15.71
C ALA A 115 -4.73 -12.53 -16.88
N ALA A 116 -5.83 -12.05 -17.46
CA ALA A 116 -6.44 -12.69 -18.63
C ALA A 116 -5.50 -12.67 -19.84
N ARG A 117 -4.84 -11.54 -20.07
CA ARG A 117 -3.90 -11.37 -21.19
C ARG A 117 -2.63 -12.21 -21.03
N LEU A 118 -2.12 -12.38 -19.81
CA LEU A 118 -1.01 -13.30 -19.51
C LEU A 118 -1.41 -14.74 -19.85
N ARG A 119 -2.58 -15.20 -19.40
CA ARG A 119 -3.11 -16.53 -19.74
C ARG A 119 -3.26 -16.74 -21.24
N ALA A 120 -3.78 -15.74 -21.95
CA ALA A 120 -3.91 -15.78 -23.42
C ALA A 120 -2.57 -15.89 -24.15
N ALA A 121 -1.48 -15.43 -23.53
CA ALA A 121 -0.11 -15.57 -24.04
C ALA A 121 0.57 -16.90 -23.63
N GLY A 122 -0.14 -17.80 -22.95
CA GLY A 122 0.38 -19.09 -22.51
C GLY A 122 1.15 -19.06 -21.19
N VAL A 123 1.09 -17.94 -20.45
CA VAL A 123 1.67 -17.82 -19.11
C VAL A 123 0.73 -18.47 -18.10
N ASP A 124 1.26 -19.32 -17.22
CA ASP A 124 0.50 -19.88 -16.10
C ASP A 124 0.24 -18.79 -15.05
N VAL A 125 -1.01 -18.63 -14.58
CA VAL A 125 -1.39 -17.54 -13.68
C VAL A 125 -2.15 -18.05 -12.47
N GLU A 126 -1.53 -17.90 -11.30
CA GLU A 126 -2.13 -18.10 -9.99
C GLU A 126 -2.60 -16.76 -9.40
N LEU A 127 -3.79 -16.76 -8.82
CA LEU A 127 -4.39 -15.58 -8.18
C LEU A 127 -4.54 -15.80 -6.67
N ASP A 128 -4.85 -14.73 -5.95
CA ASP A 128 -5.19 -14.72 -4.52
C ASP A 128 -4.08 -15.25 -3.59
N VAL A 129 -2.82 -15.19 -4.03
CA VAL A 129 -1.68 -15.67 -3.24
C VAL A 129 -1.37 -14.71 -2.08
N LEU A 130 -1.66 -15.15 -0.85
CA LEU A 130 -1.48 -14.36 0.38
C LEU A 130 -2.16 -12.99 0.36
N SER A 131 -3.36 -12.93 -0.23
CA SER A 131 -4.07 -11.66 -0.47
C SER A 131 -4.38 -10.86 0.81
N ASP A 132 -4.59 -11.54 1.95
CA ASP A 132 -4.77 -10.87 3.25
C ASP A 132 -3.50 -10.15 3.73
N GLU A 133 -2.32 -10.75 3.49
CA GLU A 133 -1.04 -10.13 3.84
C GLU A 133 -0.76 -8.91 2.95
N ALA A 134 -1.04 -8.99 1.64
CA ALA A 134 -0.87 -7.85 0.73
C ALA A 134 -1.78 -6.67 1.08
N ARG A 135 -3.00 -6.93 1.55
CA ARG A 135 -3.95 -5.90 2.00
C ARG A 135 -3.45 -5.09 3.20
N LEU A 136 -2.51 -5.60 3.98
CA LEU A 136 -1.88 -4.83 5.07
C LEU A 136 -1.13 -3.60 4.55
N VAL A 137 -0.62 -3.66 3.31
CA VAL A 137 0.12 -2.54 2.69
C VAL A 137 -0.77 -1.74 1.75
N ILE A 138 -1.47 -2.39 0.82
CA ILE A 138 -2.25 -1.69 -0.22
C ILE A 138 -3.67 -1.29 0.25
N GLY A 139 -4.13 -1.76 1.41
CA GLY A 139 -5.46 -1.50 1.96
C GLY A 139 -5.88 -0.02 1.93
N PRO A 140 -5.06 0.92 2.48
CA PRO A 140 -5.37 2.35 2.44
C PRO A 140 -5.60 2.90 1.03
N TRP A 141 -4.84 2.42 0.04
CA TRP A 141 -5.03 2.82 -1.36
C TRP A 141 -6.34 2.27 -1.94
N LEU A 142 -6.68 1.00 -1.65
CA LEU A 142 -7.94 0.40 -2.08
C LEU A 142 -9.17 1.12 -1.48
N GLU A 143 -9.09 1.47 -0.20
CA GLU A 143 -10.14 2.20 0.49
C GLU A 143 -10.31 3.62 -0.06
N ALA A 144 -9.20 4.34 -0.28
CA ALA A 144 -9.23 5.66 -0.88
C ALA A 144 -9.79 5.64 -2.31
N LEU A 145 -9.42 4.62 -3.10
CA LEU A 145 -9.95 4.42 -4.44
C LEU A 145 -11.46 4.16 -4.44
N ALA A 146 -11.95 3.32 -3.53
CA ALA A 146 -13.37 2.95 -3.47
C ALA A 146 -14.26 4.07 -2.94
N SER A 147 -13.76 4.85 -1.98
CA SER A 147 -14.55 5.85 -1.24
C SER A 147 -14.36 7.29 -1.73
N GLY A 148 -13.25 7.58 -2.41
CA GLY A 148 -12.85 8.94 -2.78
C GLY A 148 -12.45 9.80 -1.57
N VAL A 149 -12.31 9.22 -0.38
CA VAL A 149 -11.84 9.92 0.82
C VAL A 149 -10.46 9.43 1.24
N PRO A 150 -9.60 10.31 1.79
CA PRO A 150 -8.27 9.90 2.23
C PRO A 150 -8.35 8.96 3.43
N HIS A 151 -7.44 7.99 3.48
CA HIS A 151 -7.17 7.21 4.68
C HIS A 151 -6.38 8.06 5.68
N VAL A 152 -6.83 8.17 6.93
CA VAL A 152 -6.26 9.09 7.92
C VAL A 152 -5.72 8.34 9.12
N HIS A 153 -4.43 8.52 9.41
CA HIS A 153 -3.82 8.10 10.67
C HIS A 153 -3.66 9.29 11.60
N TRP A 154 -4.17 9.16 12.82
CA TRP A 154 -3.97 10.14 13.88
C TRP A 154 -2.99 9.56 14.91
N ALA A 155 -1.73 10.00 14.84
CA ALA A 155 -0.73 9.73 15.87
C ALA A 155 -0.87 10.73 17.03
N TYR A 156 -0.94 10.24 18.27
CA TYR A 156 -0.97 11.09 19.46
C TYR A 156 -0.29 10.38 20.63
N VAL A 157 0.34 11.16 21.50
CA VAL A 157 0.92 10.68 22.77
C VAL A 157 0.11 11.25 23.91
N VAL A 158 -0.28 10.40 24.85
CA VAL A 158 -1.00 10.80 26.06
C VAL A 158 -0.36 10.18 27.30
N ASP A 159 -0.49 10.85 28.44
CA ASP A 159 -0.09 10.29 29.73
C ASP A 159 -1.13 9.29 30.26
N SER A 160 -0.86 8.73 31.45
CA SER A 160 -1.77 7.79 32.13
C SER A 160 -3.13 8.40 32.51
N GLU A 161 -3.27 9.73 32.45
CA GLU A 161 -4.50 10.48 32.67
C GLU A 161 -5.15 10.93 31.35
N ALA A 162 -4.69 10.41 30.21
CA ALA A 162 -5.14 10.75 28.86
C ALA A 162 -4.92 12.23 28.46
N ARG A 163 -3.96 12.92 29.10
CA ARG A 163 -3.55 14.28 28.72
C ARG A 163 -2.49 14.21 27.63
N ALA A 164 -2.60 15.06 26.61
CA ALA A 164 -1.62 15.10 25.53
C ALA A 164 -0.22 15.44 26.08
N VAL A 165 0.76 14.60 25.75
CA VAL A 165 2.17 14.84 26.05
C VAL A 165 2.81 15.23 24.71
N GLY A 166 3.54 16.35 24.68
CA GLY A 166 4.11 16.87 23.44
C GLY A 166 4.94 15.82 22.67
N GLU A 167 4.94 15.93 21.34
CA GLU A 167 5.51 14.94 20.42
C GLU A 167 7.02 14.74 20.64
N THR A 168 7.44 13.48 20.80
CA THR A 168 8.83 13.07 20.58
C THR A 168 9.06 12.96 19.07
N ILE A 169 9.84 13.89 18.53
CA ILE A 169 10.02 14.18 17.09
C ILE A 169 10.48 12.95 16.27
N ALA A 170 11.14 11.96 16.87
CA ALA A 170 11.79 10.86 16.14
C ALA A 170 10.82 9.76 15.66
N GLU A 171 9.93 9.26 16.52
CA GLU A 171 8.99 8.17 16.17
C GLU A 171 7.92 8.66 15.18
N VAL A 172 7.51 9.92 15.34
CA VAL A 172 6.60 10.58 14.40
C VAL A 172 7.25 10.76 13.03
N ALA A 173 8.55 11.03 12.95
CA ALA A 173 9.25 11.21 11.67
C ALA A 173 9.28 9.92 10.83
N THR A 174 9.50 8.76 11.45
CA THR A 174 9.45 7.47 10.75
C THR A 174 8.04 7.18 10.23
N LEU A 175 7.03 7.40 11.07
CA LEU A 175 5.63 7.19 10.67
C LEU A 175 5.23 8.10 9.51
N ARG A 176 5.63 9.38 9.55
CA ARG A 176 5.34 10.35 8.49
C ARG A 176 5.81 9.90 7.11
N ALA A 177 6.89 9.13 7.03
CA ALA A 177 7.46 8.71 5.76
C ALA A 177 6.57 7.76 4.96
N GLU A 178 5.61 7.09 5.63
CA GLU A 178 4.68 6.16 4.99
C GLU A 178 3.41 6.85 4.46
N PHE A 179 3.21 8.14 4.74
CA PHE A 179 2.00 8.89 4.35
C PHE A 179 2.29 9.89 3.24
N ASP A 180 1.31 10.04 2.35
CA ASP A 180 1.39 11.01 1.27
C ASP A 180 1.46 12.45 1.81
N ALA A 181 0.72 12.71 2.88
CA ALA A 181 0.54 14.04 3.45
C ALA A 181 0.47 14.04 4.98
N VAL A 182 0.94 15.12 5.59
CA VAL A 182 0.90 15.36 7.02
C VAL A 182 0.20 16.68 7.29
N LEU A 183 -0.87 16.64 8.09
CA LEU A 183 -1.51 17.83 8.63
C LEU A 183 -0.79 18.25 9.91
N THR A 184 -0.11 19.38 9.86
CA THR A 184 0.62 19.96 11.00
C THR A 184 -0.34 20.61 12.00
N SER A 185 0.14 20.80 13.25
CA SER A 185 -0.60 21.54 14.29
C SER A 185 -0.88 23.01 13.92
N ALA A 186 -0.17 23.56 12.94
CA ALA A 186 -0.41 24.89 12.38
C ALA A 186 -1.50 24.90 11.28
N GLY A 187 -2.13 23.77 11.00
CA GLY A 187 -3.16 23.64 9.96
C GLY A 187 -2.61 23.62 8.54
N ARG A 188 -1.30 23.37 8.35
CA ARG A 188 -0.69 23.20 7.03
C ARG A 188 -0.62 21.74 6.64
N LEU A 189 -0.87 21.45 5.36
CA LEU A 189 -0.62 20.14 4.77
C LEU A 189 0.76 20.16 4.10
N GLU A 190 1.62 19.23 4.47
CA GLU A 190 2.98 19.08 3.94
C GLU A 190 3.15 17.62 3.46
N GLU A 191 4.07 17.33 2.54
CA GLU A 191 4.38 15.93 2.18
C GLU A 191 4.92 15.19 3.41
N GLY A 192 4.63 13.88 3.52
CA GLY A 192 5.22 13.03 4.57
C GLY A 192 6.74 13.08 4.55
N VAL A 193 7.32 13.01 3.35
CA VAL A 193 8.73 13.32 3.09
C VAL A 193 8.79 14.37 1.98
N PRO A 194 9.42 15.54 2.21
CA PRO A 194 9.52 16.59 1.20
C PRO A 194 10.12 16.09 -0.12
N GLY A 195 9.36 16.21 -1.22
CA GLY A 195 9.79 15.82 -2.56
C GLY A 195 9.81 14.32 -2.83
N ALA A 196 9.09 13.53 -2.03
CA ALA A 196 8.94 12.09 -2.28
C ALA A 196 8.06 11.81 -3.50
N HIS A 197 7.04 12.63 -3.73
CA HIS A 197 6.18 12.50 -4.90
C HIS A 197 6.84 13.08 -6.16
N SER A 198 6.37 12.61 -7.31
CA SER A 198 6.78 13.20 -8.58
C SER A 198 6.33 14.66 -8.70
N PRO A 199 7.06 15.51 -9.44
CA PRO A 199 6.78 16.94 -9.51
C PRO A 199 5.33 17.23 -9.92
N ASN A 200 4.67 18.13 -9.18
CA ASN A 200 3.29 18.56 -9.37
C ASN A 200 2.20 17.54 -8.99
N GLU A 201 2.55 16.35 -8.48
CA GLU A 201 1.58 15.40 -7.92
C GLU A 201 1.10 15.84 -6.55
N PHE A 202 2.04 16.28 -5.71
CA PHE A 202 1.73 17.01 -4.49
C PHE A 202 1.82 18.51 -4.80
N ARG A 203 0.68 19.19 -4.91
CA ARG A 203 0.62 20.66 -5.02
C ARG A 203 0.20 21.24 -3.69
N ASP A 204 0.83 22.36 -3.33
CA ASP A 204 0.64 23.09 -2.07
C ASP A 204 -0.80 23.02 -1.56
N ALA A 205 -0.90 22.68 -0.28
CA ALA A 205 -2.13 22.63 0.50
C ALA A 205 -3.09 23.75 0.09
N VAL A 206 -4.26 23.37 -0.37
CA VAL A 206 -5.45 24.21 -0.18
C VAL A 206 -5.46 24.56 1.31
N GLN A 207 -5.26 25.83 1.67
CA GLN A 207 -5.60 26.27 3.02
C GLN A 207 -7.06 25.86 3.21
N PRO A 208 -7.39 24.97 4.16
CA PRO A 208 -8.78 24.63 4.39
C PRO A 208 -9.49 25.94 4.74
N ALA A 209 -10.39 26.38 3.86
CA ALA A 209 -11.16 27.59 4.08
C ALA A 209 -11.92 27.44 5.40
N GLY A 210 -11.49 28.16 6.44
CA GLY A 210 -12.15 28.21 7.73
C GLY A 210 -11.39 27.70 8.96
N TYR A 211 -10.09 27.37 8.89
CA TYR A 211 -9.33 27.11 10.13
C TYR A 211 -9.04 28.42 10.89
N ASN A 212 -9.97 28.81 11.78
CA ASN A 212 -9.79 29.92 12.70
C ASN A 212 -9.29 29.37 14.05
N SER A 213 -8.02 29.63 14.37
CA SER A 213 -7.33 29.13 15.58
C SER A 213 -7.97 29.59 16.90
N ALA A 214 -8.90 30.54 16.86
CA ALA A 214 -9.57 31.11 18.03
C ALA A 214 -10.74 30.26 18.59
N THR A 215 -11.20 29.21 17.89
CA THR A 215 -12.44 28.49 18.25
C THR A 215 -12.27 27.02 18.64
N SER A 216 -11.05 26.50 18.76
CA SER A 216 -10.85 25.11 19.20
C SER A 216 -10.97 24.96 20.72
N THR A 217 -12.21 25.05 21.23
CA THR A 217 -12.56 24.39 22.49
C THR A 217 -13.06 22.99 22.13
N THR A 218 -12.19 22.01 22.34
CA THR A 218 -12.48 20.59 22.13
C THR A 218 -13.66 20.18 23.01
N ASN A 219 -14.84 19.98 22.42
CA ASN A 219 -15.94 19.27 23.06
C ASN A 219 -15.63 17.77 23.11
N VAL A 220 -14.78 17.37 24.05
CA VAL A 220 -14.68 15.96 24.44
C VAL A 220 -15.97 15.62 25.19
N ARG A 221 -16.92 15.00 24.49
CA ARG A 221 -18.14 14.49 25.11
C ARG A 221 -17.73 13.35 26.06
N ARG A 222 -17.60 13.66 27.36
CA ARG A 222 -17.37 12.66 28.42
C ARG A 222 -18.41 11.55 28.29
N VAL A 223 -17.98 10.36 27.90
CA VAL A 223 -18.79 9.15 28.01
C VAL A 223 -18.93 8.85 29.51
N ARG A 224 -20.07 9.22 30.11
CA ARG A 224 -20.40 8.80 31.47
C ARG A 224 -20.64 7.29 31.46
N ARG A 225 -19.74 6.53 32.09
CA ARG A 225 -20.05 5.14 32.48
C ARG A 225 -21.15 5.18 33.54
N SER A 226 -22.31 4.61 33.24
CA SER A 226 -23.36 4.31 34.21
C SER A 226 -22.87 3.19 35.13
N THR A 227 -22.60 3.49 36.40
CA THR A 227 -22.44 2.47 37.44
C THR A 227 -23.82 1.92 37.79
N GLY A 228 -24.20 0.83 37.12
CA GLY A 228 -25.37 0.04 37.50
C GLY A 228 -25.11 -0.68 38.81
N ALA A 229 -25.57 -0.10 39.92
CA ALA A 229 -25.70 -0.80 41.19
C ALA A 229 -26.84 -1.83 41.06
N ALA A 230 -26.51 -3.11 40.94
CA ALA A 230 -27.49 -4.19 41.03
C ALA A 230 -27.80 -4.46 42.51
N SER A 231 -28.90 -3.88 43.01
CA SER A 231 -29.53 -4.31 44.26
C SER A 231 -30.13 -5.71 44.09
N ARG A 232 -29.62 -6.70 44.83
CA ARG A 232 -30.34 -7.97 45.07
C ARG A 232 -30.89 -7.96 46.49
N SER A 233 -32.16 -7.60 46.64
CA SER A 233 -33.09 -8.23 47.59
C SER A 233 -33.78 -9.36 46.79
N GLY A 234 -34.08 -10.57 47.27
CA GLY A 234 -34.13 -11.15 48.60
C GLY A 234 -35.45 -11.91 48.70
N ALA A 235 -35.44 -13.25 48.72
CA ALA A 235 -36.48 -14.08 49.35
C ALA A 235 -36.11 -15.58 49.27
N LYS A 236 -36.07 -16.21 50.44
CA LYS A 236 -36.15 -17.66 50.69
C LYS A 236 -37.63 -18.08 50.76
N ALA A 237 -37.82 -19.39 50.62
CA ALA A 237 -39.00 -20.23 50.89
C ALA A 237 -40.00 -20.34 49.72
#